data_AF-A0A7G8BDN2-F1
#
_entry.id   AF-A0A7G8BDN2-F1
#
_cell.length_a   1.000
_cell.length_b   1.000
_cell.length_c   1.000
_cell.angle_alpha   90.00
_cell.angle_beta   90.00
_cell.angle_gamma   90.00
#
_symmetry.space_group_name_H-M   'P 1'
#
loop_
_entity.id
_entity.type
_entity.pdbx_description
1 polymer ?
#
loop_
_entity_poly.entity_id
_entity_poly.type
_entity_poly.pdbx_seq_one_letter_code
_entity_poly.pdbx_strand_id
1 'polypeptide(L)'
;MALASCAKGLPALKSSALKTSENLIPETPCEAPNYWCTWAVQNYMYGHHLQELSPEILEGDSGSRLAHNAMNERVLLGKDGWAHAFFPRIRKDLYLMLDDGWESGGTATFELDAAKFPSFSGSPAERLAGLNKAIQSTDWRGAALWCRNTPGGTKDEHIEMLSQQADVRYWKIDIGDPEFHLVEVRKADHTRLQFEHVHGEPPLNGDWRGDGRFGAQPRGSHRQQILAHTDVYRTYDVTSILSLPTTLDRLAEMLRGAQGQTDVRALLNVEDEVYVAAVMGCTMGVLRHPLDGLRPGPDTDLFFNGSRLAKRRMDEVVRALRWQRIAPPFAAGSGSVEVSEEILTDNWTFERGQTWETDLVGQTAHQGAPACVARNIALPRVTSSGEKPFVFASRFPNGAVAIGLQERTRSGHAWYMPPANVELHVGDAPGPFGVFGSCATISLVFDKPIAGKRILAQDLASDEALDVTDHVHIDRQGLQLTEANLRSFGLRSVSNGDLSSPAMVLTLR
;
A
#
# COMPACT_ATOMS: atom_id res chain seq x y z
N MET A 1 23.21 3.86 -21.75
CA MET A 1 23.57 2.44 -21.54
C MET A 1 24.27 2.30 -20.20
N ALA A 2 23.51 2.33 -19.11
CA ALA A 2 24.01 2.02 -17.78
C ALA A 2 23.77 0.52 -17.54
N LEU A 3 24.83 -0.21 -17.23
CA LEU A 3 24.77 -1.62 -16.86
C LEU A 3 23.90 -1.74 -15.62
N ALA A 4 22.71 -2.30 -15.79
CA ALA A 4 21.91 -2.80 -14.68
C ALA A 4 22.79 -3.76 -13.89
N SER A 5 23.17 -3.34 -12.68
CA SER A 5 23.64 -4.25 -11.65
C SER A 5 22.46 -5.15 -11.32
N CYS A 6 22.31 -6.22 -12.10
CA CYS A 6 21.52 -7.36 -11.71
C CYS A 6 22.15 -7.88 -10.43
N ALA A 7 21.58 -7.49 -9.29
CA ALA A 7 21.70 -8.26 -8.07
C ALA A 7 21.18 -9.67 -8.42
N LYS A 8 22.10 -10.55 -8.85
CA LYS A 8 21.84 -11.98 -8.94
C LYS A 8 21.40 -12.37 -7.54
N GLY A 9 20.10 -12.58 -7.37
CA GLY A 9 19.54 -13.03 -6.11
C GLY A 9 20.33 -14.23 -5.65
N LEU A 10 21.03 -14.10 -4.51
CA LEU A 10 21.57 -15.26 -3.83
C LEU A 10 20.38 -16.21 -3.61
N PRO A 11 20.48 -17.48 -4.03
CA PRO A 11 19.37 -18.41 -3.88
C PRO A 11 19.00 -18.51 -2.40
N ALA A 12 17.70 -18.45 -2.10
CA ALA A 12 17.21 -18.75 -0.76
C ALA A 12 17.78 -20.12 -0.35
N LEU A 13 18.51 -20.15 0.76
CA LEU A 13 19.05 -21.39 1.30
C LEU A 13 17.87 -22.34 1.55
N LYS A 14 17.98 -23.60 1.07
CA LYS A 14 17.06 -24.67 1.47
C LYS A 14 17.22 -24.88 2.97
N SER A 15 16.37 -24.22 3.74
CA SER A 15 16.33 -24.35 5.20
C SER A 15 15.97 -25.80 5.56
N SER A 16 16.78 -26.43 6.42
CA SER A 16 16.48 -27.73 7.04
C SER A 16 15.50 -27.61 8.22
N ALA A 17 14.90 -26.43 8.43
CA ALA A 17 13.92 -26.19 9.49
C ALA A 17 12.74 -27.14 9.37
N LEU A 18 12.30 -27.65 10.52
CA LEU A 18 11.21 -28.61 10.60
C LEU A 18 9.87 -27.90 10.40
N LYS A 19 9.06 -28.44 9.49
CA LYS A 19 7.66 -28.05 9.30
C LYS A 19 6.85 -28.38 10.55
N THR A 20 5.97 -27.49 10.95
CA THR A 20 5.17 -27.64 12.18
C THR A 20 3.71 -28.03 11.95
N SER A 21 3.23 -27.98 10.70
CA SER A 21 1.80 -28.04 10.33
C SER A 21 0.91 -26.97 10.97
N GLU A 22 1.49 -25.99 11.68
CA GLU A 22 0.80 -24.84 12.27
C GLU A 22 0.73 -23.70 11.24
N ASN A 23 -0.41 -22.99 11.18
CA ASN A 23 -0.56 -21.73 10.47
C ASN A 23 -0.71 -20.60 11.51
N LEU A 24 0.25 -19.69 11.56
CA LEU A 24 0.29 -18.54 12.46
C LEU A 24 -0.61 -17.38 11.96
N ILE A 25 -1.12 -17.47 10.74
CA ILE A 25 -1.90 -16.42 10.09
C ILE A 25 -3.39 -16.83 10.10
N PRO A 26 -4.30 -15.98 10.62
CA PRO A 26 -5.73 -16.26 10.56
C PRO A 26 -6.24 -16.43 9.12
N GLU A 27 -7.19 -17.35 8.96
CA GLU A 27 -7.90 -17.54 7.68
C GLU A 27 -8.87 -16.40 7.38
N THR A 28 -9.45 -15.81 8.43
CA THR A 28 -10.42 -14.73 8.31
C THR A 28 -9.75 -13.44 7.82
N PRO A 29 -10.23 -12.83 6.73
CA PRO A 29 -9.76 -11.51 6.28
C PRO A 29 -9.94 -10.43 7.35
N CYS A 30 -9.05 -9.44 7.34
CA CYS A 30 -9.21 -8.23 8.15
C CYS A 30 -10.38 -7.38 7.62
N GLU A 31 -11.17 -6.74 8.48
CA GLU A 31 -12.26 -5.83 8.06
C GLU A 31 -11.77 -4.47 7.54
N ALA A 32 -10.47 -4.21 7.57
CA ALA A 32 -9.88 -2.95 7.11
C ALA A 32 -10.24 -2.64 5.65
N PRO A 33 -10.51 -1.37 5.31
CA PRO A 33 -10.96 -0.99 3.97
C PRO A 33 -9.79 -0.87 2.98
N ASN A 34 -9.09 -1.97 2.75
CA ASN A 34 -8.09 -2.05 1.68
C ASN A 34 -8.79 -2.31 0.35
N TYR A 35 -8.21 -1.81 -0.74
CA TYR A 35 -8.73 -2.05 -2.08
C TYR A 35 -7.61 -2.24 -3.09
N TRP A 36 -7.95 -2.90 -4.20
CA TRP A 36 -7.20 -2.78 -5.45
C TRP A 36 -7.94 -1.82 -6.38
N CYS A 37 -7.24 -0.79 -6.84
CA CYS A 37 -7.75 0.29 -7.69
C CYS A 37 -7.36 0.07 -9.14
N THR A 38 -8.34 0.22 -10.02
CA THR A 38 -8.20 -0.04 -11.46
C THR A 38 -7.41 1.03 -12.21
N TRP A 39 -7.14 2.20 -11.61
CA TRP A 39 -6.59 3.36 -12.33
C TRP A 39 -5.30 3.08 -13.11
N ALA A 40 -4.33 2.42 -12.47
CA ALA A 40 -3.06 2.11 -13.13
C ALA A 40 -3.25 1.11 -14.29
N VAL A 41 -4.03 0.04 -14.08
CA VAL A 41 -4.26 -0.93 -15.15
C VAL A 41 -5.12 -0.37 -16.29
N GLN A 42 -6.07 0.52 -15.98
CA GLN A 42 -6.86 1.24 -16.97
C GLN A 42 -5.94 2.01 -17.93
N ASN A 43 -4.97 2.75 -17.38
CA ASN A 43 -3.97 3.47 -18.18
C ASN A 43 -3.05 2.52 -18.97
N TYR A 44 -2.67 1.38 -18.37
CA TYR A 44 -1.81 0.38 -19.03
C TYR A 44 -2.46 -0.24 -20.29
N MET A 45 -3.79 -0.33 -20.37
CA MET A 45 -4.48 -0.94 -21.52
C MET A 45 -4.22 -0.20 -22.85
N TYR A 46 -3.94 1.09 -22.81
CA TYR A 46 -3.57 1.80 -24.04
C TYR A 46 -2.18 1.37 -24.51
N GLY A 47 -2.03 1.15 -25.81
CA GLY A 47 -0.79 0.64 -26.38
C GLY A 47 -0.79 -0.88 -26.58
N HIS A 48 -1.76 -1.59 -25.99
CA HIS A 48 -1.92 -3.02 -26.25
C HIS A 48 -2.05 -3.27 -27.75
N HIS A 49 -1.19 -4.12 -28.29
CA HIS A 49 -1.19 -4.52 -29.70
C HIS A 49 -0.96 -3.37 -30.71
N LEU A 50 -0.53 -2.19 -30.27
CA LEU A 50 -0.02 -1.17 -31.20
C LEU A 50 1.33 -1.62 -31.77
N GLN A 51 1.64 -1.18 -32.98
CA GLN A 51 2.95 -1.42 -33.59
C GLN A 51 4.05 -0.62 -32.86
N GLU A 52 3.71 0.60 -32.45
CA GLU A 52 4.60 1.52 -31.74
C GLU A 52 3.79 2.29 -30.67
N LEU A 53 4.47 2.69 -29.60
CA LEU A 53 3.91 3.47 -28.50
C LEU A 53 4.77 4.72 -28.29
N SER A 54 4.18 5.89 -28.43
CA SER A 54 4.80 7.18 -28.08
C SER A 54 4.53 7.49 -26.60
N PRO A 55 5.57 7.54 -25.75
CA PRO A 55 5.42 7.87 -24.33
C PRO A 55 4.71 9.20 -24.07
N GLU A 56 4.88 10.18 -24.97
CA GLU A 56 4.29 11.51 -24.86
C GLU A 56 2.75 11.48 -24.83
N ILE A 57 2.12 10.44 -25.41
CA ILE A 57 0.66 10.26 -25.36
C ILE A 57 0.19 9.85 -23.96
N LEU A 58 1.06 9.19 -23.18
CA LEU A 58 0.77 8.78 -21.82
C LEU A 58 0.97 9.92 -20.82
N GLU A 59 1.76 10.93 -21.18
CA GLU A 59 2.12 12.06 -20.33
C GLU A 59 1.01 13.14 -20.34
N GLY A 60 0.77 13.79 -19.19
CA GLY A 60 -0.26 14.82 -19.05
C GLY A 60 -1.71 14.32 -19.05
N ASP A 61 -2.65 15.18 -19.44
CA ASP A 61 -4.10 14.98 -19.26
C ASP A 61 -4.72 13.91 -20.18
N SER A 62 -3.99 13.40 -21.17
CA SER A 62 -4.49 12.36 -22.08
C SER A 62 -4.72 11.03 -21.38
N GLY A 63 -4.03 10.76 -20.27
CA GLY A 63 -4.16 9.53 -19.48
C GLY A 63 -5.60 9.23 -19.07
N SER A 64 -6.34 10.23 -18.57
CA SER A 64 -7.71 10.02 -18.09
C SER A 64 -8.64 9.49 -19.19
N ARG A 65 -8.57 10.05 -20.39
CA ARG A 65 -9.38 9.57 -21.53
C ARG A 65 -9.04 8.12 -21.90
N LEU A 66 -7.76 7.77 -21.88
CA LEU A 66 -7.31 6.41 -22.19
C LEU A 66 -7.81 5.42 -21.14
N ALA A 67 -7.71 5.80 -19.87
CA ALA A 67 -8.20 5.04 -18.74
C ALA A 67 -9.71 4.81 -18.79
N HIS A 68 -10.49 5.82 -19.19
CA HIS A 68 -11.95 5.72 -19.32
C HIS A 68 -12.38 4.73 -20.39
N ASN A 69 -11.65 4.62 -21.50
CA ASN A 69 -11.96 3.69 -22.58
C ASN A 69 -11.70 2.23 -22.18
N ALA A 70 -10.69 2.02 -21.33
CA ALA A 70 -10.35 0.70 -20.81
C ALA A 70 -11.40 0.16 -19.83
N MET A 71 -12.09 1.05 -19.11
CA MET A 71 -13.12 0.68 -18.13
C MET A 71 -14.41 0.24 -18.84
N ASN A 72 -14.65 -1.07 -18.93
CA ASN A 72 -15.89 -1.65 -19.42
C ASN A 72 -16.07 -3.09 -18.91
N GLU A 73 -17.29 -3.61 -19.05
CA GLU A 73 -17.68 -4.93 -18.54
C GLU A 73 -16.81 -6.07 -19.05
N ARG A 74 -16.44 -6.07 -20.33
CA ARG A 74 -15.63 -7.16 -20.91
C ARG A 74 -14.23 -7.19 -20.29
N VAL A 75 -13.61 -6.03 -20.10
CA VAL A 75 -12.27 -5.92 -19.53
C VAL A 75 -12.28 -6.27 -18.03
N LEU A 76 -13.34 -5.86 -17.32
CA LEU A 76 -13.46 -6.10 -15.88
C LEU A 76 -13.88 -7.54 -15.55
N LEU A 77 -14.94 -8.03 -16.18
CA LEU A 77 -15.69 -9.26 -15.83
C LEU A 77 -15.64 -10.35 -16.92
N GLY A 78 -14.92 -10.11 -18.02
CA GLY A 78 -14.66 -11.18 -19.00
C GLY A 78 -13.96 -12.37 -18.35
N LYS A 79 -13.91 -13.51 -19.04
CA LYS A 79 -13.29 -14.74 -18.53
C LYS A 79 -11.86 -14.54 -17.99
N ASP A 80 -11.07 -13.72 -18.68
CA ASP A 80 -9.71 -13.32 -18.30
C ASP A 80 -9.65 -11.86 -17.79
N GLY A 81 -10.81 -11.31 -17.43
CA GLY A 81 -10.96 -9.95 -16.93
C GLY A 81 -10.35 -9.76 -15.55
N TRP A 82 -10.09 -8.51 -15.18
CA TRP A 82 -9.33 -8.17 -13.97
C TRP A 82 -9.91 -8.78 -12.70
N ALA A 83 -11.24 -8.81 -12.55
CA ALA A 83 -11.92 -9.39 -11.39
C ALA A 83 -11.61 -10.90 -11.24
N HIS A 84 -11.46 -11.62 -12.35
CA HIS A 84 -11.19 -13.06 -12.39
C HIS A 84 -9.70 -13.40 -12.37
N ALA A 85 -8.84 -12.51 -12.89
CA ALA A 85 -7.42 -12.80 -13.10
C ALA A 85 -6.53 -12.31 -11.95
N PHE A 86 -6.84 -11.17 -11.33
CA PHE A 86 -5.88 -10.52 -10.44
C PHE A 86 -6.03 -10.98 -8.99
N PHE A 87 -4.90 -11.03 -8.27
CA PHE A 87 -4.83 -11.28 -6.82
C PHE A 87 -5.64 -12.47 -6.27
N PRO A 88 -5.66 -13.65 -6.91
CA PRO A 88 -6.57 -14.76 -6.57
C PRO A 88 -6.49 -15.24 -5.11
N ARG A 89 -5.38 -14.99 -4.41
CA ARG A 89 -5.16 -15.45 -3.03
C ARG A 89 -5.75 -14.54 -1.95
N ILE A 90 -6.07 -13.29 -2.29
CA ILE A 90 -6.35 -12.22 -1.32
C ILE A 90 -7.54 -11.33 -1.71
N ARG A 91 -8.35 -11.73 -2.70
CA ARG A 91 -9.52 -10.93 -3.13
C ARG A 91 -10.47 -10.64 -1.98
N LYS A 92 -10.63 -11.58 -1.04
CA LYS A 92 -11.49 -11.41 0.15
C LYS A 92 -10.97 -10.35 1.12
N ASP A 93 -9.67 -10.05 1.07
CA ASP A 93 -9.02 -8.99 1.85
C ASP A 93 -9.17 -7.60 1.21
N LEU A 94 -9.70 -7.52 -0.02
CA LEU A 94 -9.75 -6.30 -0.81
C LEU A 94 -11.15 -6.00 -1.36
N TYR A 95 -11.51 -4.72 -1.39
CA TYR A 95 -12.51 -4.25 -2.36
C TYR A 95 -11.89 -4.17 -3.76
N LEU A 96 -12.71 -4.34 -4.80
CA LEU A 96 -12.35 -4.00 -6.17
C LEU A 96 -12.84 -2.57 -6.43
N MET A 97 -11.92 -1.61 -6.42
CA MET A 97 -12.20 -0.19 -6.62
C MET A 97 -12.21 0.15 -8.10
N LEU A 98 -13.39 0.53 -8.63
CA LEU A 98 -13.51 1.11 -9.96
C LEU A 98 -13.17 2.59 -9.85
N ASP A 99 -12.01 2.94 -10.39
CA ASP A 99 -11.56 4.32 -10.52
C ASP A 99 -12.24 5.05 -11.70
N ASP A 100 -11.91 6.32 -11.90
CA ASP A 100 -12.55 7.23 -12.86
C ASP A 100 -12.87 6.60 -14.22
N GLY A 101 -14.10 6.83 -14.70
CA GLY A 101 -14.59 6.41 -16.01
C GLY A 101 -15.52 5.19 -16.00
N TRP A 102 -16.05 4.77 -14.86
CA TRP A 102 -17.07 3.71 -14.77
C TRP A 102 -18.50 4.26 -14.94
N GLU A 103 -18.68 5.53 -14.65
CA GLU A 103 -19.96 6.22 -14.52
C GLU A 103 -20.43 6.89 -15.82
N SER A 104 -21.76 7.01 -15.99
CA SER A 104 -22.33 7.75 -17.12
C SER A 104 -22.29 9.25 -16.88
N GLY A 105 -21.93 10.05 -17.89
CA GLY A 105 -22.06 11.51 -17.81
C GLY A 105 -21.06 12.24 -16.91
N GLY A 106 -20.03 11.55 -16.40
CA GLY A 106 -18.91 12.13 -15.65
C GLY A 106 -19.03 11.99 -14.13
N THR A 107 -18.06 12.58 -13.43
CA THR A 107 -17.55 12.17 -12.10
C THR A 107 -18.47 12.29 -10.88
N ALA A 108 -19.75 12.63 -11.05
CA ALA A 108 -20.69 12.91 -9.95
C ALA A 108 -22.16 12.58 -10.29
N THR A 109 -22.38 11.64 -11.21
CA THR A 109 -23.72 11.07 -11.46
C THR A 109 -24.02 9.90 -10.55
N PHE A 110 -23.00 9.16 -10.11
CA PHE A 110 -23.12 7.94 -9.30
C PHE A 110 -23.89 6.81 -10.01
N GLU A 111 -24.03 6.89 -11.33
CA GLU A 111 -24.77 5.93 -12.13
C GLU A 111 -23.83 5.10 -13.02
N LEU A 112 -23.99 3.77 -12.98
CA LEU A 112 -23.18 2.86 -13.79
C LEU A 112 -23.52 3.00 -15.28
N ASP A 113 -22.53 3.31 -16.11
CA ASP A 113 -22.71 3.52 -17.55
C ASP A 113 -23.28 2.28 -18.25
N ALA A 114 -24.44 2.44 -18.89
CA ALA A 114 -25.15 1.35 -19.56
C ALA A 114 -24.54 0.90 -20.88
N ALA A 115 -23.78 1.76 -21.56
CA ALA A 115 -23.06 1.37 -22.77
C ALA A 115 -21.78 0.58 -22.41
N LYS A 116 -21.10 0.94 -21.32
CA LYS A 116 -19.91 0.23 -20.84
C LYS A 116 -20.24 -1.07 -20.11
N PHE A 117 -21.40 -1.12 -19.44
CA PHE A 117 -21.87 -2.27 -18.68
C PHE A 117 -23.31 -2.67 -19.05
N PRO A 118 -23.49 -3.26 -20.25
CA PRO A 118 -24.81 -3.56 -20.79
C PRO A 118 -25.53 -4.73 -20.11
N SER A 119 -24.84 -5.61 -19.40
CA SER A 119 -25.47 -6.79 -18.75
C SER A 119 -26.24 -6.44 -17.48
N PHE A 120 -25.98 -5.28 -16.87
CA PHE A 120 -26.76 -4.79 -15.74
C PHE A 120 -27.89 -3.93 -16.26
N SER A 121 -29.11 -4.12 -15.75
CA SER A 121 -30.32 -3.41 -16.18
C SER A 121 -31.16 -2.99 -14.98
N GLY A 122 -32.19 -2.18 -15.21
CA GLY A 122 -33.04 -1.61 -14.16
C GLY A 122 -32.63 -0.20 -13.76
N SER A 123 -33.07 0.21 -12.57
CA SER A 123 -32.74 1.48 -11.92
C SER A 123 -31.24 1.61 -11.62
N PRO A 124 -30.72 2.83 -11.36
CA PRO A 124 -29.32 3.03 -10.99
C PRO A 124 -28.85 2.13 -9.83
N ALA A 125 -29.66 1.99 -8.78
CA ALA A 125 -29.37 1.12 -7.65
C ALA A 125 -29.31 -0.37 -8.05
N GLU A 126 -30.25 -0.84 -8.87
CA GLU A 126 -30.27 -2.23 -9.35
C GLU A 126 -29.05 -2.55 -10.21
N ARG A 127 -28.61 -1.59 -11.05
CA ARG A 127 -27.41 -1.73 -11.87
C ARG A 127 -26.15 -1.86 -11.00
N LEU A 128 -25.99 -0.97 -10.01
CA LEU A 128 -24.88 -1.04 -9.06
C LEU A 128 -24.91 -2.32 -8.21
N ALA A 129 -26.09 -2.75 -7.77
CA ALA A 129 -26.26 -4.01 -7.04
C ALA A 129 -25.84 -5.21 -7.89
N GLY A 130 -26.19 -5.20 -9.17
CA GLY A 130 -25.77 -6.22 -10.14
C GLY A 130 -24.26 -6.27 -10.30
N LEU A 131 -23.61 -5.12 -10.48
CA LEU A 131 -22.15 -5.01 -10.56
C LEU A 131 -21.47 -5.51 -9.28
N ASN A 132 -21.93 -5.06 -8.11
CA ASN A 132 -21.37 -5.46 -6.82
C ASN A 132 -21.46 -6.98 -6.63
N LYS A 133 -22.62 -7.59 -6.92
CA LYS A 133 -22.81 -9.05 -6.86
C LYS A 133 -21.91 -9.79 -7.85
N ALA A 134 -21.73 -9.27 -9.07
CA ALA A 134 -20.83 -9.86 -10.05
C ALA A 134 -19.39 -9.87 -9.55
N ILE A 135 -18.91 -8.76 -8.97
CA ILE A 135 -17.58 -8.68 -8.35
C ILE A 135 -17.44 -9.62 -7.15
N GLN A 136 -18.42 -9.66 -6.25
CA GLN A 136 -18.43 -10.59 -5.10
C GLN A 136 -18.39 -12.06 -5.53
N SER A 137 -19.03 -12.40 -6.64
CA SER A 137 -19.01 -13.77 -7.20
C SER A 137 -17.61 -14.23 -7.63
N THR A 138 -16.65 -13.31 -7.70
CA THR A 138 -15.24 -13.58 -8.04
C THR A 138 -14.31 -13.54 -6.82
N ASP A 139 -14.88 -13.67 -5.61
CA ASP A 139 -14.24 -13.69 -4.29
C ASP A 139 -13.72 -12.33 -3.78
N TRP A 140 -13.99 -11.21 -4.46
CA TRP A 140 -13.72 -9.88 -3.88
C TRP A 140 -14.70 -9.55 -2.76
N ARG A 141 -14.31 -8.68 -1.84
CA ARG A 141 -15.22 -8.21 -0.77
C ARG A 141 -16.47 -7.53 -1.33
N GLY A 142 -16.30 -6.81 -2.44
CA GLY A 142 -17.35 -6.09 -3.13
C GLY A 142 -16.75 -5.02 -4.02
N ALA A 143 -17.65 -4.32 -4.73
CA ALA A 143 -17.29 -3.12 -5.44
C ALA A 143 -16.99 -1.99 -4.44
N ALA A 144 -15.95 -1.23 -4.73
CA ALA A 144 -15.75 0.12 -4.23
C ALA A 144 -15.75 1.08 -5.42
N LEU A 145 -16.16 2.32 -5.21
CA LEU A 145 -16.39 3.26 -6.30
C LEU A 145 -15.66 4.57 -6.06
N TRP A 146 -15.11 5.12 -7.13
CA TRP A 146 -14.55 6.46 -7.12
C TRP A 146 -15.58 7.50 -7.58
N CYS A 147 -15.48 8.70 -7.01
CA CYS A 147 -16.10 9.89 -7.59
C CYS A 147 -15.21 11.12 -7.35
N ARG A 148 -15.43 12.16 -8.15
CA ARG A 148 -14.82 13.48 -7.96
C ARG A 148 -15.90 14.51 -7.69
N ASN A 149 -15.66 15.35 -6.70
CA ASN A 149 -16.58 16.39 -6.24
C ASN A 149 -17.94 15.80 -5.86
N THR A 150 -18.06 15.29 -4.63
CA THR A 150 -19.38 15.00 -4.04
C THR A 150 -20.22 16.28 -4.11
N PRO A 151 -21.39 16.28 -4.75
CA PRO A 151 -22.18 17.49 -4.84
C PRO A 151 -22.98 17.69 -3.57
N GLY A 152 -22.96 18.90 -3.00
CA GLY A 152 -23.78 19.21 -1.84
C GLY A 152 -25.29 19.13 -2.12
N GLY A 153 -26.05 18.87 -1.06
CA GLY A 153 -27.51 18.91 -1.05
C GLY A 153 -28.12 17.53 -1.30
N THR A 154 -29.16 17.45 -2.14
CA THR A 154 -29.90 16.18 -2.35
C THR A 154 -29.06 15.05 -2.96
N LYS A 155 -27.89 15.37 -3.51
CA LYS A 155 -26.98 14.38 -4.07
C LYS A 155 -26.19 13.61 -2.99
N ASP A 156 -26.01 14.18 -1.79
CA ASP A 156 -25.42 13.49 -0.64
C ASP A 156 -26.34 12.36 -0.14
N GLU A 157 -27.64 12.66 0.00
CA GLU A 157 -28.65 11.64 0.33
C GLU A 157 -28.78 10.60 -0.78
N HIS A 158 -28.60 11.01 -2.03
CA HIS A 158 -28.71 10.12 -3.18
C HIS A 158 -27.62 9.04 -3.19
N ILE A 159 -26.34 9.42 -3.02
CA ILE A 159 -25.22 8.47 -2.99
C ILE A 159 -25.35 7.49 -1.81
N GLU A 160 -25.81 7.95 -0.64
CA GLU A 160 -26.06 7.07 0.51
C GLU A 160 -27.17 6.06 0.20
N MET A 161 -28.32 6.53 -0.29
CA MET A 161 -29.44 5.67 -0.68
C MET A 161 -29.01 4.63 -1.74
N LEU A 162 -28.30 5.06 -2.79
CA LEU A 162 -27.81 4.16 -3.83
C LEU A 162 -26.88 3.10 -3.24
N SER A 163 -25.93 3.52 -2.41
CA SER A 163 -24.96 2.63 -1.77
C SER A 163 -25.63 1.60 -0.86
N GLN A 164 -26.64 2.04 -0.09
CA GLN A 164 -27.42 1.16 0.77
C GLN A 164 -28.21 0.11 -0.04
N GLN A 165 -28.88 0.53 -1.12
CA GLN A 165 -29.66 -0.37 -1.98
C GLN A 165 -28.77 -1.33 -2.79
N ALA A 166 -27.58 -0.88 -3.19
CA ALA A 166 -26.63 -1.67 -3.97
C ALA A 166 -25.67 -2.53 -3.13
N ASP A 167 -25.70 -2.37 -1.80
CA ASP A 167 -24.73 -2.96 -0.86
C ASP A 167 -23.26 -2.57 -1.17
N VAL A 168 -23.06 -1.37 -1.74
CA VAL A 168 -21.72 -0.78 -1.92
C VAL A 168 -21.31 -0.14 -0.60
N ARG A 169 -20.08 -0.41 -0.15
CA ARG A 169 -19.64 -0.07 1.22
C ARG A 169 -18.44 0.87 1.28
N TYR A 170 -17.83 1.22 0.15
CA TYR A 170 -16.62 2.03 0.17
C TYR A 170 -16.56 2.98 -1.02
N TRP A 171 -16.32 4.26 -0.75
CA TRP A 171 -16.14 5.30 -1.77
C TRP A 171 -14.82 6.05 -1.62
N LYS A 172 -14.10 6.19 -2.74
CA LYS A 172 -12.93 7.06 -2.89
C LYS A 172 -13.40 8.41 -3.43
N ILE A 173 -13.30 9.46 -2.61
CA ILE A 173 -13.79 10.80 -2.92
C ILE A 173 -12.61 11.74 -3.18
N ASP A 174 -12.50 12.20 -4.43
CA ASP A 174 -11.48 13.16 -4.83
C ASP A 174 -12.03 14.59 -4.82
N ILE A 175 -11.32 15.51 -4.16
CA ILE A 175 -11.55 16.97 -4.18
C ILE A 175 -12.96 17.38 -3.66
N GLY A 176 -13.74 16.46 -3.07
CA GLY A 176 -15.13 16.63 -2.69
C GLY A 176 -15.43 16.64 -1.18
N ASP A 177 -16.70 16.92 -0.84
CA ASP A 177 -17.32 16.97 0.50
C ASP A 177 -16.57 17.81 1.58
N PRO A 178 -16.31 19.11 1.33
CA PRO A 178 -15.57 19.96 2.26
C PRO A 178 -16.29 20.22 3.60
N GLU A 179 -17.61 20.04 3.63
CA GLU A 179 -18.45 20.21 4.82
C GLU A 179 -18.78 18.88 5.51
N PHE A 180 -18.25 17.76 4.99
CA PHE A 180 -18.46 16.39 5.50
C PHE A 180 -19.94 16.00 5.64
N HIS A 181 -20.81 16.56 4.81
CA HIS A 181 -22.25 16.33 4.85
C HIS A 181 -22.59 14.88 4.58
N LEU A 182 -21.91 14.26 3.61
CA LEU A 182 -22.14 12.87 3.28
C LEU A 182 -21.75 11.94 4.45
N VAL A 183 -20.67 12.27 5.17
CA VAL A 183 -20.28 11.58 6.40
C VAL A 183 -21.37 11.68 7.47
N GLU A 184 -22.01 12.85 7.60
CA GLU A 184 -23.09 13.11 8.56
C GLU A 184 -24.37 12.35 8.21
N VAL A 185 -24.82 12.42 6.94
CA VAL A 185 -25.98 11.67 6.42
C VAL A 185 -25.84 10.18 6.74
N ARG A 186 -24.71 9.60 6.34
CA ARG A 186 -24.38 8.20 6.63
C ARG A 186 -24.50 7.84 8.11
N LYS A 187 -23.98 8.69 9.00
CA LYS A 187 -24.02 8.45 10.45
C LYS A 187 -25.44 8.51 11.00
N ALA A 188 -26.26 9.44 10.50
CA ALA A 188 -27.65 9.58 10.89
C ALA A 188 -28.49 8.36 10.49
N ASP A 189 -28.22 7.80 9.31
CA ASP A 189 -28.90 6.60 8.79
C ASP A 189 -28.29 5.27 9.26
N HIS A 190 -27.26 5.34 10.12
CA HIS A 190 -26.56 4.18 10.70
C HIS A 190 -26.08 3.16 9.67
N THR A 191 -25.59 3.64 8.53
CA THR A 191 -25.13 2.74 7.47
C THR A 191 -23.69 2.32 7.67
N ARG A 192 -23.28 1.25 6.97
CA ARG A 192 -21.90 0.74 7.00
C ARG A 192 -21.03 1.32 5.88
N LEU A 193 -21.48 2.38 5.22
CA LEU A 193 -20.70 3.02 4.15
C LEU A 193 -19.42 3.61 4.75
N GLN A 194 -18.35 3.67 3.97
CA GLN A 194 -17.08 4.23 4.41
C GLN A 194 -16.57 5.18 3.32
N PHE A 195 -16.02 6.30 3.77
CA PHE A 195 -15.52 7.33 2.89
C PHE A 195 -14.01 7.52 3.05
N GLU A 196 -13.35 7.56 1.91
CA GLU A 196 -11.96 7.95 1.80
C GLU A 196 -11.84 9.30 1.13
N HIS A 197 -11.24 10.26 1.80
CA HIS A 197 -11.02 11.62 1.30
C HIS A 197 -9.53 11.91 1.12
N VAL A 198 -9.26 12.95 0.33
CA VAL A 198 -7.92 13.46 0.07
C VAL A 198 -7.95 14.98 -0.02
N HIS A 199 -6.86 15.64 0.37
CA HIS A 199 -6.65 17.07 0.13
C HIS A 199 -6.43 17.38 -1.37
N GLY A 200 -5.78 16.45 -2.07
CA GLY A 200 -5.18 16.62 -3.39
C GLY A 200 -3.75 17.12 -3.23
N GLU A 201 -2.78 16.22 -3.42
CA GLU A 201 -1.36 16.57 -3.37
C GLU A 201 -0.74 16.48 -4.76
N PRO A 202 0.25 17.34 -5.09
CA PRO A 202 1.12 17.07 -6.22
C PRO A 202 1.86 15.74 -6.04
N PRO A 203 2.37 15.12 -7.12
CA PRO A 203 3.01 13.80 -7.08
C PRO A 203 4.35 13.75 -6.34
N LEU A 204 4.86 14.90 -5.89
CA LEU A 204 6.06 15.09 -5.09
C LEU A 204 5.79 16.09 -3.96
N ASN A 205 6.50 15.96 -2.84
CA ASN A 205 6.40 16.90 -1.72
C ASN A 205 7.22 18.16 -1.94
N GLY A 206 6.71 19.27 -1.41
CA GLY A 206 7.46 20.51 -1.16
C GLY A 206 8.26 21.05 -2.35
N ASP A 207 9.38 21.69 -2.04
CA ASP A 207 10.36 22.05 -3.05
C ASP A 207 11.16 20.82 -3.46
N TRP A 208 10.65 20.10 -4.46
CA TRP A 208 11.27 18.90 -5.01
C TRP A 208 12.59 19.18 -5.73
N ARG A 209 12.98 20.44 -5.99
CA ARG A 209 14.32 20.77 -6.48
C ARG A 209 15.35 20.86 -5.34
N GLY A 210 14.87 21.01 -4.10
CA GLY A 210 15.67 21.09 -2.88
C GLY A 210 15.66 19.78 -2.10
N ASP A 211 14.92 19.76 -0.99
CA ASP A 211 14.84 18.60 -0.09
C ASP A 211 13.55 17.77 -0.26
N GLY A 212 12.56 18.31 -0.97
CA GLY A 212 11.27 17.69 -1.19
C GLY A 212 10.56 17.24 0.08
N ARG A 213 10.54 18.07 1.13
CA ARG A 213 9.83 17.78 2.39
C ARG A 213 8.36 18.21 2.34
N PHE A 214 7.48 17.44 2.98
CA PHE A 214 6.04 17.68 3.04
C PHE A 214 5.67 18.85 3.97
N GLY A 215 6.48 19.06 5.00
CA GLY A 215 6.27 20.10 6.00
C GLY A 215 5.25 19.74 7.07
N ALA A 216 5.35 20.40 8.21
CA ALA A 216 4.55 20.11 9.40
C ALA A 216 3.05 20.28 9.14
N GLN A 217 2.26 19.32 9.63
CA GLN A 217 0.79 19.34 9.57
C GLN A 217 0.21 19.49 10.98
N PRO A 218 0.20 20.72 11.56
CA PRO A 218 -0.34 20.94 12.90
C PRO A 218 -1.86 20.73 12.94
N ARG A 219 -2.40 20.48 14.13
CA ARG A 219 -3.85 20.43 14.36
C ARG A 219 -4.51 21.68 13.77
N GLY A 220 -5.60 21.47 13.03
CA GLY A 220 -6.34 22.54 12.36
C GLY A 220 -5.82 22.90 10.97
N SER A 221 -4.72 22.31 10.49
CA SER A 221 -4.41 22.36 9.05
C SER A 221 -5.52 21.69 8.25
N HIS A 222 -5.71 22.08 6.98
CA HIS A 222 -6.80 21.54 6.16
C HIS A 222 -6.72 20.00 6.05
N ARG A 223 -5.51 19.44 5.93
CA ARG A 223 -5.29 17.98 5.92
C ARG A 223 -5.69 17.31 7.23
N GLN A 224 -5.35 17.91 8.36
CA GLN A 224 -5.72 17.40 9.69
C GLN A 224 -7.23 17.53 9.94
N GLN A 225 -7.89 18.55 9.38
CA GLN A 225 -9.35 18.66 9.39
C GLN A 225 -9.98 17.50 8.59
N ILE A 226 -9.54 17.25 7.36
CA ILE A 226 -10.04 16.11 6.58
C ILE A 226 -9.83 14.81 7.34
N LEU A 227 -8.62 14.58 7.88
CA LEU A 227 -8.32 13.40 8.69
C LEU A 227 -9.25 13.26 9.91
N ALA A 228 -9.65 14.36 10.55
CA ALA A 228 -10.54 14.31 11.72
C ALA A 228 -12.00 13.97 11.37
N HIS A 229 -12.42 14.19 10.12
CA HIS A 229 -13.83 14.09 9.72
C HIS A 229 -14.14 12.96 8.73
N THR A 230 -13.13 12.26 8.21
CA THR A 230 -13.29 11.11 7.30
C THR A 230 -13.17 9.74 8.01
N ASP A 231 -13.46 8.63 7.32
CA ASP A 231 -13.09 7.29 7.82
C ASP A 231 -11.66 6.92 7.42
N VAL A 232 -11.26 7.32 6.22
CA VAL A 232 -9.92 7.11 5.68
C VAL A 232 -9.41 8.39 5.02
N TYR A 233 -8.16 8.75 5.28
CA TYR A 233 -7.45 9.83 4.60
C TYR A 233 -6.34 9.24 3.73
N ARG A 234 -6.33 9.57 2.43
CA ARG A 234 -5.32 9.07 1.49
C ARG A 234 -4.16 10.06 1.34
N THR A 235 -2.92 9.57 1.38
CA THR A 235 -1.69 10.40 1.24
C THR A 235 -1.21 10.56 -0.22
N TYR A 236 -2.14 10.61 -1.17
CA TYR A 236 -1.98 10.68 -2.65
C TYR A 236 -1.81 12.12 -3.17
N ASP A 237 -1.14 12.44 -4.30
CA ASP A 237 -0.48 11.61 -5.33
C ASP A 237 0.99 11.33 -5.05
N VAL A 238 1.54 10.22 -5.58
CA VAL A 238 2.98 9.93 -5.52
C VAL A 238 3.53 9.42 -6.85
N THR A 239 4.70 9.91 -7.27
CA THR A 239 5.43 9.30 -8.40
C THR A 239 5.86 7.88 -8.05
N SER A 240 5.92 6.97 -9.04
CA SER A 240 6.27 5.57 -8.79
C SER A 240 7.72 5.38 -8.33
N ILE A 241 8.67 6.16 -8.88
CA ILE A 241 10.11 6.01 -8.60
C ILE A 241 10.49 6.55 -7.22
N LEU A 242 9.93 7.70 -6.82
CA LEU A 242 10.20 8.34 -5.51
C LEU A 242 9.02 8.16 -4.53
N SER A 243 8.18 7.16 -4.76
CA SER A 243 6.97 6.86 -3.98
C SER A 243 7.26 6.70 -2.49
N LEU A 244 8.24 5.88 -2.14
CA LEU A 244 8.59 5.55 -0.75
C LEU A 244 8.93 6.79 0.11
N PRO A 245 9.95 7.61 -0.22
CA PRO A 245 10.28 8.79 0.59
C PRO A 245 9.13 9.81 0.62
N THR A 246 8.43 10.01 -0.51
CA THR A 246 7.26 10.90 -0.58
C THR A 246 6.18 10.47 0.43
N THR A 247 5.88 9.18 0.44
CA THR A 247 4.85 8.56 1.28
C THR A 247 5.24 8.56 2.76
N LEU A 248 6.50 8.19 3.07
CA LEU A 248 6.98 8.13 4.45
C LEU A 248 6.98 9.51 5.11
N ASP A 249 7.37 10.57 4.39
CA ASP A 249 7.36 11.93 4.96
C ASP A 249 5.94 12.42 5.20
N ARG A 250 5.02 12.20 4.25
CA ARG A 250 3.58 12.50 4.43
C ARG A 250 3.00 11.77 5.63
N LEU A 251 3.26 10.46 5.72
CA LEU A 251 2.81 9.62 6.81
C LEU A 251 3.33 10.16 8.16
N ALA A 252 4.63 10.45 8.25
CA ALA A 252 5.25 10.94 9.48
C ALA A 252 4.64 12.25 9.96
N GLU A 253 4.46 13.23 9.07
CA GLU A 253 3.88 14.53 9.44
C GLU A 253 2.38 14.44 9.74
N MET A 254 1.63 13.61 9.02
CA MET A 254 0.21 13.39 9.30
C MET A 254 0.00 12.69 10.66
N LEU A 255 0.80 11.67 10.96
CA LEU A 255 0.79 10.98 12.26
C LEU A 255 1.24 11.91 13.40
N ARG A 256 2.29 12.71 13.20
CA ARG A 256 2.74 13.69 14.21
C ARG A 256 1.65 14.73 14.48
N GLY A 257 0.96 15.19 13.44
CA GLY A 257 -0.18 16.10 13.56
C GLY A 257 -1.34 15.51 14.36
N ALA A 258 -1.67 14.24 14.12
CA ALA A 258 -2.79 13.55 14.77
C ALA A 258 -2.45 12.98 16.16
N GLN A 259 -1.17 12.85 16.51
CA GLN A 259 -0.72 12.21 17.74
C GLN A 259 -1.46 12.73 18.98
N GLY A 260 -1.99 11.80 19.78
CA GLY A 260 -2.71 12.11 21.02
C GLY A 260 -4.14 12.65 20.83
N GLN A 261 -4.61 12.83 19.59
CA GLN A 261 -5.97 13.26 19.28
C GLN A 261 -6.90 12.05 19.17
N THR A 262 -7.38 11.55 20.31
CA THR A 262 -8.22 10.33 20.37
C THR A 262 -9.57 10.47 19.65
N ASP A 263 -10.00 11.69 19.33
CA ASP A 263 -11.15 12.00 18.49
C ASP A 263 -10.90 11.72 17.00
N VAL A 264 -9.65 11.74 16.56
CA VAL A 264 -9.26 11.40 15.19
C VAL A 264 -9.26 9.87 15.02
N ARG A 265 -10.40 9.35 14.56
CA ARG A 265 -10.62 7.91 14.36
C ARG A 265 -10.26 7.40 12.96
N ALA A 266 -9.97 8.29 12.03
CA ALA A 266 -9.66 7.92 10.65
C ALA A 266 -8.40 7.07 10.55
N LEU A 267 -8.40 6.17 9.56
CA LEU A 267 -7.22 5.46 9.11
C LEU A 267 -6.46 6.31 8.08
N LEU A 268 -5.14 6.11 7.98
CA LEU A 268 -4.36 6.64 6.86
C LEU A 268 -4.23 5.56 5.80
N ASN A 269 -4.39 5.93 4.53
CA ASN A 269 -4.13 5.10 3.37
C ASN A 269 -2.83 5.58 2.69
N VAL A 270 -1.86 4.68 2.53
CA VAL A 270 -0.53 4.95 1.96
C VAL A 270 -0.35 4.34 0.56
N GLU A 271 -1.47 4.17 -0.15
CA GLU A 271 -1.53 3.68 -1.53
C GLU A 271 -0.84 2.32 -1.71
N ASP A 272 0.09 2.24 -2.66
CA ASP A 272 0.77 1.03 -3.10
C ASP A 272 2.06 0.73 -2.29
N GLU A 273 2.40 1.56 -1.28
CA GLU A 273 3.49 1.28 -0.34
C GLU A 273 3.07 0.25 0.73
N VAL A 274 2.76 -0.96 0.27
CA VAL A 274 2.08 -2.00 1.06
C VAL A 274 2.85 -2.45 2.31
N TYR A 275 4.18 -2.43 2.31
CA TYR A 275 4.97 -2.74 3.52
C TYR A 275 4.97 -1.59 4.53
N VAL A 276 4.94 -0.32 4.06
CA VAL A 276 4.68 0.82 4.94
C VAL A 276 3.29 0.66 5.57
N ALA A 277 2.28 0.30 4.77
CA ALA A 277 0.92 0.10 5.27
C ALA A 277 0.84 -1.02 6.33
N ALA A 278 1.43 -2.17 6.04
CA ALA A 278 1.44 -3.32 6.94
C ALA A 278 2.10 -3.01 8.29
N VAL A 279 3.27 -2.36 8.29
CA VAL A 279 4.03 -2.12 9.51
C VAL A 279 3.50 -0.91 10.29
N MET A 280 3.03 0.13 9.61
CA MET A 280 2.57 1.37 10.25
C MET A 280 1.09 1.35 10.62
N GLY A 281 0.40 0.23 10.41
CA GLY A 281 -1.02 0.09 10.72
C GLY A 281 -1.89 1.04 9.91
N CYS A 282 -1.59 1.18 8.62
CA CYS A 282 -2.31 1.98 7.64
C CYS A 282 -3.06 1.08 6.65
N THR A 283 -4.06 1.61 5.94
CA THR A 283 -4.74 0.90 4.85
C THR A 283 -3.95 1.02 3.55
N MET A 284 -4.31 0.18 2.57
CA MET A 284 -3.68 0.08 1.25
C MET A 284 -4.69 0.40 0.16
N GLY A 285 -4.31 1.31 -0.72
CA GLY A 285 -4.92 1.48 -2.03
C GLY A 285 -3.98 0.90 -3.08
N VAL A 286 -4.03 -0.42 -3.27
CA VAL A 286 -3.12 -1.13 -4.19
C VAL A 286 -3.45 -0.72 -5.62
N LEU A 287 -2.45 -0.31 -6.40
CA LEU A 287 -2.61 -0.02 -7.83
C LEU A 287 -1.86 -1.02 -8.70
N ARG A 288 -0.83 -1.70 -8.17
CA ARG A 288 0.01 -2.61 -8.97
C ARG A 288 -0.80 -3.78 -9.52
N HIS A 289 -0.45 -4.21 -10.73
CA HIS A 289 -1.17 -5.24 -11.47
C HIS A 289 -0.20 -6.14 -12.25
N PRO A 290 -0.60 -7.39 -12.59
CA PRO A 290 0.33 -8.39 -13.11
C PRO A 290 0.54 -8.34 -14.64
N LEU A 291 -0.10 -7.41 -15.36
CA LEU A 291 0.05 -7.34 -16.82
C LEU A 291 1.42 -6.78 -17.19
N ASP A 292 2.17 -7.48 -18.03
CA ASP A 292 3.53 -7.11 -18.43
C ASP A 292 3.79 -7.58 -19.87
N GLY A 293 4.59 -6.84 -20.64
CA GLY A 293 5.00 -7.18 -22.00
C GLY A 293 3.90 -7.08 -23.07
N LEU A 294 2.78 -6.39 -22.81
CA LEU A 294 1.67 -6.28 -23.77
C LEU A 294 1.76 -5.07 -24.71
N ARG A 295 2.70 -4.14 -24.47
CA ARG A 295 2.93 -2.96 -25.30
C ARG A 295 4.31 -3.01 -25.97
N PRO A 296 4.46 -2.40 -27.15
CA PRO A 296 5.72 -2.45 -27.90
C PRO A 296 6.86 -1.72 -27.17
N GLY A 297 8.10 -2.07 -27.53
CA GLY A 297 9.30 -1.41 -27.00
C GLY A 297 9.58 -1.76 -25.53
N PRO A 298 9.94 -0.77 -24.68
CA PRO A 298 10.26 -1.00 -23.26
C PRO A 298 9.03 -1.21 -22.35
N ASP A 299 7.83 -1.35 -22.93
CA ASP A 299 6.55 -1.50 -22.20
C ASP A 299 6.29 -0.37 -21.17
N THR A 300 6.40 0.90 -21.61
CA THR A 300 6.37 2.12 -20.79
C THR A 300 5.13 2.30 -19.89
N ASP A 301 5.21 2.02 -18.59
CA ASP A 301 4.12 2.16 -17.60
C ASP A 301 4.36 3.34 -16.65
N LEU A 302 3.57 4.42 -16.75
CA LEU A 302 3.82 5.62 -15.93
C LEU A 302 3.54 5.41 -14.44
N PHE A 303 2.69 4.45 -14.07
CA PHE A 303 2.34 4.16 -12.67
C PHE A 303 3.29 3.15 -12.04
N PHE A 304 3.93 2.30 -12.84
CA PHE A 304 4.86 1.29 -12.34
C PHE A 304 6.06 1.10 -13.28
N ASN A 305 6.95 2.08 -13.25
CA ASN A 305 8.23 2.05 -13.94
C ASN A 305 9.41 2.07 -12.95
N GLY A 306 10.61 2.27 -13.51
CA GLY A 306 11.83 2.38 -12.74
C GLY A 306 12.36 1.05 -12.24
N SER A 307 13.47 1.14 -11.52
CA SER A 307 14.28 -0.01 -11.14
C SER A 307 13.68 -0.87 -10.02
N ARG A 308 12.67 -0.38 -9.30
CA ARG A 308 11.94 -1.17 -8.30
C ARG A 308 11.19 -2.34 -8.94
N LEU A 309 10.71 -2.20 -10.17
CA LEU A 309 9.92 -3.23 -10.87
C LEU A 309 8.72 -3.72 -10.03
N ALA A 310 7.92 -2.80 -9.49
CA ALA A 310 6.86 -3.10 -8.51
C ALA A 310 5.83 -4.14 -9.00
N LYS A 311 5.51 -4.19 -10.30
CA LYS A 311 4.61 -5.20 -10.89
C LYS A 311 5.16 -6.63 -10.87
N ARG A 312 6.46 -6.79 -10.65
CA ARG A 312 7.11 -8.08 -10.37
C ARG A 312 7.22 -8.38 -8.88
N ARG A 313 6.60 -7.60 -8.01
CA ARG A 313 6.62 -7.73 -6.55
C ARG A 313 5.19 -7.83 -6.02
N MET A 314 4.43 -8.78 -6.56
CA MET A 314 3.01 -8.94 -6.24
C MET A 314 2.83 -9.67 -4.91
N ASP A 315 3.78 -10.53 -4.52
CA ASP A 315 3.73 -11.20 -3.23
C ASP A 315 3.90 -10.23 -2.05
N GLU A 316 4.50 -9.04 -2.23
CA GLU A 316 4.50 -7.99 -1.19
C GLU A 316 3.07 -7.63 -0.76
N VAL A 317 2.14 -7.52 -1.72
CA VAL A 317 0.73 -7.23 -1.44
C VAL A 317 0.09 -8.38 -0.66
N VAL A 318 0.36 -9.63 -1.06
CA VAL A 318 -0.16 -10.82 -0.39
C VAL A 318 0.32 -10.87 1.06
N ARG A 319 1.63 -10.68 1.28
CA ARG A 319 2.24 -10.70 2.62
C ARG A 319 1.70 -9.59 3.51
N ALA A 320 1.58 -8.39 2.96
CA ALA A 320 1.10 -7.22 3.68
C ALA A 320 -0.35 -7.39 4.17
N LEU A 321 -1.26 -7.86 3.31
CA LEU A 321 -2.67 -8.08 3.69
C LEU A 321 -2.84 -9.24 4.66
N ARG A 322 -2.06 -10.31 4.48
CA ARG A 322 -2.06 -11.44 5.42
C ARG A 322 -1.54 -11.05 6.81
N TRP A 323 -0.58 -10.12 6.89
CA TRP A 323 -0.21 -9.52 8.18
C TRP A 323 -1.37 -8.75 8.80
N GLN A 324 -2.16 -8.01 8.03
CA GLN A 324 -3.29 -7.26 8.59
C GLN A 324 -4.42 -8.14 9.14
N ARG A 325 -4.48 -9.43 8.79
CA ARG A 325 -5.33 -10.41 9.48
C ARG A 325 -4.88 -10.68 10.92
N ILE A 326 -3.59 -10.52 11.20
CA ILE A 326 -2.99 -10.64 12.53
C ILE A 326 -3.07 -9.29 13.26
N ALA A 327 -2.68 -8.21 12.58
CA ALA A 327 -2.50 -6.88 13.16
C ALA A 327 -3.19 -5.83 12.27
N PRO A 328 -4.49 -5.55 12.51
CA PRO A 328 -5.25 -4.61 11.70
C PRO A 328 -4.71 -3.18 11.74
N PRO A 329 -4.94 -2.38 10.69
CA PRO A 329 -4.81 -0.92 10.72
C PRO A 329 -5.53 -0.29 11.91
N PHE A 330 -4.98 0.80 12.41
CA PHE A 330 -5.54 1.51 13.55
C PHE A 330 -5.43 3.03 13.40
N ALA A 331 -6.39 3.72 14.03
CA ALA A 331 -6.63 5.15 13.88
C ALA A 331 -5.36 5.99 14.00
N ALA A 332 -5.23 7.01 13.16
CA ALA A 332 -4.08 7.90 13.11
C ALA A 332 -3.84 8.63 14.45
N GLY A 333 -4.92 9.01 15.14
CA GLY A 333 -4.85 9.67 16.44
C GLY A 333 -4.57 8.75 17.63
N SER A 334 -4.49 7.44 17.41
CA SER A 334 -4.28 6.47 18.48
C SER A 334 -2.80 6.32 18.82
N GLY A 335 -2.49 6.55 20.09
CA GLY A 335 -1.20 6.24 20.69
C GLY A 335 -0.12 7.29 20.44
N SER A 336 1.15 6.86 20.47
CA SER A 336 2.32 7.73 20.30
C SER A 336 3.00 7.50 18.95
N VAL A 337 3.72 8.52 18.49
CA VAL A 337 4.47 8.57 17.24
C VAL A 337 5.83 9.19 17.54
N GLU A 338 6.89 8.43 17.29
CA GLU A 338 8.27 8.93 17.34
C GLU A 338 8.84 9.01 15.93
N VAL A 339 9.57 10.07 15.64
CA VAL A 339 10.14 10.31 14.31
C VAL A 339 11.57 10.78 14.48
N SER A 340 12.51 10.19 13.75
CA SER A 340 13.92 10.59 13.83
C SER A 340 14.15 11.99 13.27
N GLU A 341 15.10 12.72 13.86
CA GLU A 341 15.59 14.00 13.31
C GLU A 341 16.42 13.82 12.04
N GLU A 342 17.09 12.66 11.88
CA GLU A 342 17.84 12.33 10.68
C GLU A 342 16.90 12.20 9.48
N ILE A 343 17.16 12.98 8.43
CA ILE A 343 16.42 12.95 7.17
C ILE A 343 17.28 12.26 6.11
N LEU A 344 16.68 11.29 5.44
CA LEU A 344 17.26 10.58 4.32
C LEU A 344 16.61 11.10 3.03
N THR A 345 17.42 11.65 2.12
CA THR A 345 16.93 12.23 0.86
C THR A 345 17.23 11.32 -0.33
N ASP A 346 16.19 10.96 -1.07
CA ASP A 346 16.28 10.25 -2.35
C ASP A 346 16.19 11.20 -3.53
N ASN A 347 16.73 10.78 -4.67
CA ASN A 347 16.69 11.58 -5.88
C ASN A 347 16.61 10.74 -7.14
N TRP A 348 15.99 11.33 -8.16
CA TRP A 348 15.88 10.73 -9.48
C TRP A 348 15.82 11.81 -10.57
N THR A 349 16.48 11.55 -11.70
CA THR A 349 16.37 12.35 -12.92
C THR A 349 15.36 11.69 -13.84
N PHE A 350 14.18 12.29 -13.99
CA PHE A 350 13.08 11.69 -14.74
C PHE A 350 13.31 11.81 -16.25
N GLU A 351 13.21 10.69 -16.95
CA GLU A 351 13.20 10.63 -18.41
C GLU A 351 11.77 10.55 -18.96
N ARG A 352 11.60 10.76 -20.27
CA ARG A 352 10.32 10.51 -20.97
C ARG A 352 9.84 9.09 -20.68
N GLY A 353 8.55 8.95 -20.42
CA GLY A 353 7.96 7.65 -20.07
C GLY A 353 8.19 7.16 -18.63
N GLN A 354 8.74 7.99 -17.74
CA GLN A 354 8.92 7.64 -16.32
C GLN A 354 7.94 8.34 -15.38
N THR A 355 7.18 9.33 -15.87
CA THR A 355 6.23 10.11 -15.08
C THR A 355 5.14 10.67 -16.00
N TRP A 356 3.92 10.81 -15.48
CA TRP A 356 2.85 11.53 -16.18
C TRP A 356 2.94 13.04 -15.98
N GLU A 357 3.64 13.49 -14.95
CA GLU A 357 3.89 14.91 -14.68
C GLU A 357 4.98 15.44 -15.61
N THR A 358 4.56 16.19 -16.64
CA THR A 358 5.43 16.60 -17.74
C THR A 358 6.53 17.56 -17.27
N ASP A 359 6.26 18.37 -16.25
CA ASP A 359 7.21 19.34 -15.70
C ASP A 359 8.43 18.68 -15.03
N LEU A 360 8.34 17.38 -14.68
CA LEU A 360 9.45 16.62 -14.12
C LEU A 360 10.37 16.05 -15.20
N VAL A 361 9.93 15.94 -16.46
CA VAL A 361 10.73 15.34 -17.52
C VAL A 361 12.00 16.15 -17.78
N GLY A 362 13.15 15.48 -17.69
CA GLY A 362 14.49 16.07 -17.80
C GLY A 362 14.96 16.78 -16.53
N GLN A 363 14.17 16.77 -15.45
CA GLN A 363 14.53 17.37 -14.17
C GLN A 363 15.00 16.31 -13.18
N THR A 364 15.87 16.73 -12.25
CA THR A 364 16.20 15.94 -11.06
C THR A 364 15.31 16.37 -9.91
N ALA A 365 14.53 15.44 -9.38
CA ALA A 365 13.75 15.66 -8.18
C ALA A 365 14.41 15.00 -6.97
N HIS A 366 14.18 15.61 -5.81
CA HIS A 366 14.63 15.18 -4.50
C HIS A 366 13.40 14.98 -3.60
N GLN A 367 13.38 13.91 -2.81
CA GLN A 367 12.34 13.65 -1.80
C GLN A 367 12.99 13.16 -0.51
N GLY A 368 12.79 13.91 0.57
CA GLY A 368 13.32 13.62 1.89
C GLY A 368 12.26 13.03 2.81
N ALA A 369 12.65 12.06 3.63
CA ALA A 369 11.83 11.53 4.71
C ALA A 369 12.67 11.22 5.94
N PRO A 370 12.05 11.15 7.14
CA PRO A 370 12.74 10.67 8.34
C PRO A 370 13.36 9.28 8.13
N ALA A 371 14.59 9.10 8.61
CA ALA A 371 15.29 7.82 8.57
C ALA A 371 14.51 6.71 9.31
N CYS A 372 13.88 7.09 10.42
CA CYS A 372 13.09 6.20 11.25
C CYS A 372 11.74 6.81 11.64
N VAL A 373 10.68 6.01 11.57
CA VAL A 373 9.33 6.36 12.06
C VAL A 373 8.80 5.22 12.93
N ALA A 374 8.29 5.52 14.12
CA ALA A 374 7.76 4.51 15.02
C ALA A 374 6.37 4.89 15.58
N ARG A 375 5.46 3.91 15.75
CA ARG A 375 4.17 4.08 16.43
C ARG A 375 4.07 3.17 17.66
N ASN A 376 3.75 3.74 18.82
CA ASN A 376 3.59 3.00 20.10
C ASN A 376 4.82 2.16 20.51
N ILE A 377 6.00 2.49 19.97
CA ILE A 377 7.26 1.81 20.22
C ILE A 377 8.39 2.82 20.02
N ALA A 378 9.52 2.59 20.68
CA ALA A 378 10.69 3.43 20.53
C ALA A 378 11.29 3.33 19.12
N LEU A 379 11.98 4.39 18.67
CA LEU A 379 12.69 4.37 17.40
C LEU A 379 13.70 3.20 17.31
N PRO A 380 13.73 2.45 16.19
CA PRO A 380 14.78 1.48 15.93
C PRO A 380 16.16 2.13 15.89
N ARG A 381 17.19 1.44 16.39
CA ARG A 381 18.58 1.86 16.24
C ARG A 381 19.16 1.27 14.96
N VAL A 382 19.62 2.14 14.06
CA VAL A 382 20.19 1.74 12.75
C VAL A 382 21.68 2.07 12.70
N THR A 383 22.50 1.03 12.52
CA THR A 383 23.96 1.17 12.35
C THR A 383 24.34 0.75 10.93
N SER A 384 25.02 1.64 10.20
CA SER A 384 25.52 1.42 8.84
C SER A 384 26.92 2.01 8.70
N SER A 385 27.76 1.42 7.84
CA SER A 385 29.05 1.98 7.46
C SER A 385 28.94 3.04 6.35
N GLY A 386 27.75 3.24 5.79
CA GLY A 386 27.46 4.20 4.74
C GLY A 386 26.03 4.70 4.83
N GLU A 387 25.31 4.69 3.71
CA GLU A 387 23.90 5.08 3.72
C GLU A 387 23.05 4.13 4.56
N LYS A 388 21.96 4.67 5.11
CA LYS A 388 20.98 3.90 5.87
C LYS A 388 19.75 3.61 5.00
N PRO A 389 19.09 2.46 5.19
CA PRO A 389 17.74 2.23 4.69
C PRO A 389 16.74 3.11 5.45
N PHE A 390 15.53 3.22 4.91
CA PHE A 390 14.39 3.69 5.70
C PHE A 390 13.95 2.55 6.62
N VAL A 391 13.69 2.86 7.89
CA VAL A 391 13.23 1.87 8.88
C VAL A 391 11.99 2.39 9.57
N PHE A 392 11.00 1.54 9.78
CA PHE A 392 9.79 1.93 10.49
C PHE A 392 9.25 0.79 11.31
N ALA A 393 8.59 1.09 12.43
CA ALA A 393 8.13 0.07 13.37
C ALA A 393 6.85 0.47 14.10
N SER A 394 6.02 -0.50 14.45
CA SER A 394 4.85 -0.22 15.30
C SER A 394 4.58 -1.32 16.31
N ARG A 395 4.08 -0.93 17.48
CA ARG A 395 3.30 -1.82 18.37
C ARG A 395 1.81 -1.59 18.12
N PHE A 396 1.12 -2.65 17.74
CA PHE A 396 -0.30 -2.62 17.44
C PHE A 396 -1.14 -2.70 18.72
N PRO A 397 -2.41 -2.22 18.68
CA PRO A 397 -3.29 -2.26 19.85
C PRO A 397 -3.50 -3.66 20.45
N ASN A 398 -3.39 -4.72 19.63
CA ASN A 398 -3.50 -6.10 20.09
C ASN A 398 -2.19 -6.69 20.65
N GLY A 399 -1.11 -5.91 20.73
CA GLY A 399 0.19 -6.33 21.26
C GLY A 399 1.16 -6.90 20.23
N ALA A 400 0.74 -7.11 18.97
CA ALA A 400 1.65 -7.47 17.89
C ALA A 400 2.66 -6.32 17.63
N VAL A 401 3.86 -6.66 17.17
CA VAL A 401 4.88 -5.67 16.80
C VAL A 401 5.34 -5.93 15.37
N ALA A 402 5.56 -4.90 14.59
CA ALA A 402 6.14 -5.02 13.26
C ALA A 402 7.33 -4.09 13.08
N ILE A 403 8.31 -4.52 12.28
CA ILE A 403 9.39 -3.69 11.77
C ILE A 403 9.53 -3.86 10.26
N GLY A 404 9.69 -2.75 9.56
CA GLY A 404 9.90 -2.67 8.12
C GLY A 404 11.21 -1.97 7.80
N LEU A 405 11.91 -2.51 6.81
CA LEU A 405 13.12 -1.95 6.24
C LEU A 405 12.91 -1.82 4.74
N GLN A 406 13.20 -0.64 4.21
CA GLN A 406 13.02 -0.35 2.80
C GLN A 406 14.24 0.32 2.19
N GLU A 407 14.39 0.04 0.91
CA GLU A 407 15.49 0.38 0.04
C GLU A 407 15.56 1.89 -0.24
N ARG A 408 16.67 2.31 -0.85
CA ARG A 408 16.92 3.70 -1.28
C ARG A 408 16.87 3.79 -2.80
N THR A 409 16.50 4.97 -3.29
CA THR A 409 16.51 5.33 -4.71
C THR A 409 17.46 6.49 -4.96
N ARG A 410 18.37 6.31 -5.93
CA ARG A 410 19.36 7.31 -6.36
C ARG A 410 19.54 7.32 -7.87
N SER A 411 19.68 8.49 -8.46
CA SER A 411 20.26 8.62 -9.79
C SER A 411 21.63 7.94 -9.83
N GLY A 412 21.84 7.06 -10.81
CA GLY A 412 23.10 6.33 -11.03
C GLY A 412 23.30 5.04 -10.22
N HIS A 413 22.65 4.89 -9.06
CA HIS A 413 22.65 3.62 -8.29
C HIS A 413 21.32 2.87 -8.38
N ALA A 414 20.29 3.52 -8.92
CA ALA A 414 18.94 3.00 -9.05
C ALA A 414 18.32 2.67 -7.68
N TRP A 415 17.60 1.56 -7.58
CA TRP A 415 16.96 1.06 -6.35
C TRP A 415 17.84 -0.01 -5.70
N TYR A 416 18.23 0.19 -4.44
CA TYR A 416 19.17 -0.69 -3.73
C TYR A 416 18.94 -0.69 -2.22
N MET A 417 19.28 -1.81 -1.56
CA MET A 417 19.22 -1.92 -0.11
C MET A 417 20.58 -1.61 0.52
N PRO A 418 20.73 -0.51 1.30
CA PRO A 418 21.98 -0.27 2.02
C PRO A 418 22.23 -1.33 3.11
N PRO A 419 23.48 -1.79 3.29
CA PRO A 419 23.81 -2.73 4.35
C PRO A 419 23.69 -2.03 5.72
N ALA A 420 22.84 -2.57 6.59
CA ALA A 420 22.63 -2.04 7.93
C ALA A 420 22.35 -3.15 8.95
N ASN A 421 22.75 -2.90 10.20
CA ASN A 421 22.33 -3.64 11.38
C ASN A 421 21.24 -2.82 12.09
N VAL A 422 20.12 -3.47 12.40
CA VAL A 422 18.95 -2.81 12.97
C VAL A 422 18.57 -3.48 14.29
N GLU A 423 18.37 -2.69 15.32
CA GLU A 423 17.93 -3.16 16.64
C GLU A 423 16.60 -2.49 16.98
N LEU A 424 15.63 -3.30 17.41
CA LEU A 424 14.33 -2.84 17.90
C LEU A 424 14.07 -3.38 19.29
N HIS A 425 13.92 -2.47 20.26
CA HIS A 425 13.45 -2.81 21.59
C HIS A 425 11.94 -3.05 21.56
N VAL A 426 11.54 -4.32 21.62
CA VAL A 426 10.14 -4.75 21.64
C VAL A 426 9.56 -4.84 23.06
N GLY A 427 10.41 -4.69 24.08
CA GLY A 427 10.03 -4.60 25.48
C GLY A 427 9.34 -5.86 25.98
N ASP A 428 8.15 -5.70 26.54
CA ASP A 428 7.28 -6.77 27.04
C ASP A 428 6.23 -7.25 26.03
N ALA A 429 6.31 -6.82 24.77
CA ALA A 429 5.29 -7.12 23.79
C ALA A 429 5.07 -8.64 23.67
N PRO A 430 3.81 -9.12 23.71
CA PRO A 430 3.51 -10.55 23.65
C PRO A 430 3.76 -11.15 22.26
N GLY A 431 3.96 -10.30 21.24
CA GLY A 431 3.96 -10.71 19.85
C GLY A 431 2.54 -10.97 19.32
N PRO A 432 2.41 -11.53 18.11
CA PRO A 432 3.49 -11.96 17.22
C PRO A 432 4.34 -10.79 16.66
N PHE A 433 5.49 -11.11 16.07
CA PHE A 433 6.45 -10.14 15.54
C PHE A 433 6.55 -10.22 14.01
N GLY A 434 6.12 -9.19 13.30
CA GLY A 434 6.25 -9.06 11.85
C GLY A 434 7.59 -8.43 11.45
N VAL A 435 8.26 -9.01 10.46
CA VAL A 435 9.52 -8.49 9.91
C VAL A 435 9.39 -8.38 8.39
N PHE A 436 9.59 -7.17 7.86
CA PHE A 436 9.40 -6.83 6.44
C PHE A 436 10.67 -6.21 5.86
N GLY A 437 11.10 -6.70 4.70
CA GLY A 437 12.37 -6.28 4.09
C GLY A 437 13.57 -7.09 4.59
N SER A 438 14.75 -6.75 4.09
CA SER A 438 15.99 -7.49 4.34
C SER A 438 17.12 -6.54 4.67
N CYS A 439 17.99 -6.88 5.62
CA CYS A 439 19.24 -6.16 5.90
C CYS A 439 20.31 -7.13 6.40
N ALA A 440 21.48 -6.62 6.81
CA ALA A 440 22.56 -7.47 7.29
C ALA A 440 22.15 -8.24 8.56
N THR A 441 21.63 -7.53 9.56
CA THR A 441 21.06 -8.15 10.78
C THR A 441 19.89 -7.34 11.35
N ILE A 442 18.92 -8.06 11.92
CA ILE A 442 17.86 -7.51 12.76
C ILE A 442 17.93 -8.15 14.14
N SER A 443 17.93 -7.35 15.18
CA SER A 443 17.86 -7.80 16.58
C SER A 443 16.56 -7.29 17.22
N LEU A 444 15.71 -8.21 17.71
CA LEU A 444 14.57 -7.90 18.55
C LEU A 444 14.98 -8.05 20.02
N VAL A 445 14.88 -6.97 20.80
CA VAL A 445 15.36 -6.91 22.19
C VAL A 445 14.19 -6.85 23.17
N PHE A 446 14.15 -7.80 24.09
CA PHE A 446 13.06 -8.02 25.05
C PHE A 446 13.46 -7.60 26.47
N ASP A 447 12.47 -7.18 27.27
CA ASP A 447 12.72 -6.82 28.68
C ASP A 447 13.01 -8.06 29.55
N LYS A 448 12.50 -9.22 29.15
CA LYS A 448 12.65 -10.49 29.87
C LYS A 448 13.46 -11.48 29.05
N PRO A 449 14.22 -12.39 29.71
CA PRO A 449 14.94 -13.42 29.00
C PRO A 449 14.05 -14.31 28.15
N ILE A 450 14.50 -14.64 26.94
CA ILE A 450 13.80 -15.51 25.98
C ILE A 450 14.53 -16.84 25.75
N ALA A 451 15.62 -17.09 26.48
CA ALA A 451 16.36 -18.35 26.41
C ALA A 451 15.43 -19.55 26.69
N GLY A 452 15.54 -20.59 25.85
CA GLY A 452 14.71 -21.80 25.93
C GLY A 452 13.32 -21.68 25.32
N LYS A 453 12.94 -20.51 24.77
CA LYS A 453 11.73 -20.35 23.97
C LYS A 453 11.90 -21.02 22.61
N ARG A 454 10.81 -21.62 22.12
CA ARG A 454 10.73 -22.14 20.76
C ARG A 454 10.35 -21.00 19.82
N ILE A 455 11.11 -20.83 18.74
CA ILE A 455 10.90 -19.76 17.77
C ILE A 455 10.26 -20.35 16.52
N LEU A 456 9.05 -19.90 16.20
CA LEU A 456 8.38 -20.23 14.95
C LEU A 456 8.46 -19.06 13.99
N ALA A 457 8.67 -19.34 12.71
CA ALA A 457 8.67 -18.35 11.64
C ALA A 457 7.78 -18.83 10.48
N GLN A 458 7.03 -17.90 9.89
CA GLN A 458 6.20 -18.18 8.73
C GLN A 458 6.31 -17.06 7.71
N ASP A 459 6.63 -17.41 6.46
CA ASP A 459 6.45 -16.50 5.32
C ASP A 459 5.00 -16.04 5.30
N LEU A 460 4.75 -14.73 5.27
CA LEU A 460 3.39 -14.21 5.23
C LEU A 460 2.63 -14.63 3.97
N ALA A 461 3.32 -15.13 2.93
CA ALA A 461 2.74 -15.74 1.74
C ALA A 461 2.61 -17.28 1.82
N SER A 462 2.95 -17.95 2.93
CA SER A 462 2.75 -19.39 3.13
C SER A 462 1.62 -19.70 4.11
N ASP A 463 1.12 -20.94 4.08
CA ASP A 463 0.07 -21.43 5.00
C ASP A 463 0.63 -22.37 6.08
N GLU A 464 1.94 -22.33 6.29
CA GLU A 464 2.65 -23.26 7.16
C GLU A 464 3.89 -22.58 7.77
N ALA A 465 4.01 -22.69 9.10
CA ALA A 465 5.14 -22.24 9.88
C ALA A 465 6.26 -23.28 9.99
N LEU A 466 7.46 -22.76 10.19
CA LEU A 466 8.69 -23.49 10.45
C LEU A 466 9.12 -23.30 11.89
N ASP A 467 9.66 -24.35 12.49
CA ASP A 467 10.45 -24.22 13.71
C ASP A 467 11.87 -23.81 13.34
N VAL A 468 12.25 -22.59 13.74
CA VAL A 468 13.55 -21.99 13.40
C VAL A 468 14.43 -21.81 14.63
N THR A 469 14.09 -22.42 15.76
CA THR A 469 14.79 -22.25 17.04
C THR A 469 16.31 -22.45 16.91
N ASP A 470 16.74 -23.50 16.19
CA ASP A 470 18.16 -23.82 15.98
C ASP A 470 18.83 -23.05 14.84
N HIS A 471 18.07 -22.19 14.14
CA HIS A 471 18.54 -21.42 12.99
C HIS A 471 18.70 -19.93 13.26
N VAL A 472 18.36 -19.48 14.46
CA VAL A 472 18.44 -18.07 14.89
C VAL A 472 19.39 -17.94 16.06
N HIS A 473 19.95 -16.75 16.26
CA HIS A 473 20.78 -16.50 17.42
C HIS A 473 19.93 -15.92 18.55
N ILE A 474 19.91 -16.61 19.69
CA ILE A 474 19.28 -16.12 20.91
C ILE A 474 20.39 -15.80 21.90
N ASP A 475 20.56 -14.52 22.21
CA ASP A 475 21.20 -14.10 23.44
C ASP A 475 20.12 -13.92 24.52
N ARG A 476 20.51 -13.86 25.80
CA ARG A 476 19.59 -13.89 26.95
C ARG A 476 18.26 -13.13 26.71
N GLN A 477 18.31 -11.92 26.16
CA GLN A 477 17.17 -11.02 25.92
C GLN A 477 16.98 -10.64 24.44
N GLY A 478 17.82 -11.14 23.53
CA GLY A 478 17.85 -10.75 22.12
C GLY A 478 17.58 -11.93 21.19
N LEU A 479 16.72 -11.71 20.20
CA LEU A 479 16.57 -12.59 19.05
C LEU A 479 17.18 -11.91 17.82
N GLN A 480 18.24 -12.49 17.28
CA GLN A 480 18.93 -11.97 16.11
C GLN A 480 18.69 -12.83 14.86
N LEU A 481 18.40 -12.15 13.76
CA LEU A 481 18.18 -12.69 12.42
C LEU A 481 19.19 -12.08 11.45
N THR A 482 19.91 -12.91 10.71
CA THR A 482 20.79 -12.49 9.61
C THR A 482 20.01 -12.31 8.32
N GLU A 483 20.59 -11.66 7.31
CA GLU A 483 20.00 -11.57 5.97
C GLU A 483 19.58 -12.94 5.41
N ALA A 484 20.41 -13.97 5.64
CA ALA A 484 20.14 -15.33 5.22
C ALA A 484 18.88 -15.90 5.90
N ASN A 485 18.66 -15.59 7.18
CA ASN A 485 17.43 -15.96 7.89
C ASN A 485 16.22 -15.25 7.29
N LEU A 486 16.30 -13.92 7.13
CA LEU A 486 15.21 -13.11 6.59
C LEU A 486 14.74 -13.62 5.23
N ARG A 487 15.68 -13.91 4.33
CA ARG A 487 15.37 -14.43 2.99
C ARG A 487 14.88 -15.88 3.01
N SER A 488 15.54 -16.77 3.76
CA SER A 488 15.15 -18.19 3.76
C SER A 488 13.79 -18.44 4.40
N PHE A 489 13.41 -17.64 5.40
CA PHE A 489 12.12 -17.77 6.07
C PHE A 489 11.03 -16.93 5.38
N GLY A 490 11.32 -15.67 5.02
CA GLY A 490 10.34 -14.71 4.49
C GLY A 490 10.11 -14.76 2.98
N LEU A 491 10.81 -15.62 2.23
CA LEU A 491 10.58 -15.85 0.79
C LEU A 491 10.28 -17.33 0.47
N ARG A 492 9.89 -18.12 1.47
CA ARG A 492 9.68 -19.56 1.30
C ARG A 492 8.61 -19.91 0.28
N SER A 493 7.58 -19.08 0.18
CA SER A 493 6.44 -19.27 -0.74
C SER A 493 6.38 -18.16 -1.79
N VAL A 494 7.55 -17.63 -2.19
CA VAL A 494 7.65 -16.68 -3.29
C VAL A 494 7.18 -17.32 -4.60
N SER A 495 6.35 -16.58 -5.34
CA SER A 495 5.85 -16.92 -6.65
C SER A 495 7.00 -16.96 -7.67
N ASN A 496 6.91 -17.83 -8.67
CA ASN A 496 7.97 -17.96 -9.66
C ASN A 496 8.20 -16.64 -10.42
N GLY A 497 9.44 -16.14 -10.42
CA GLY A 497 9.82 -14.90 -11.09
C GLY A 497 9.46 -13.61 -10.35
N ASP A 498 8.81 -13.71 -9.19
CA ASP A 498 8.52 -12.57 -8.31
C ASP A 498 9.81 -12.11 -7.59
N LEU A 499 9.97 -10.80 -7.44
CA LEU A 499 11.15 -10.10 -6.92
C LEU A 499 10.93 -9.51 -5.52
N SER A 500 9.79 -9.79 -4.90
CA SER A 500 9.37 -9.23 -3.61
C SER A 500 10.46 -9.33 -2.55
N SER A 501 10.55 -8.31 -1.71
CA SER A 501 11.38 -8.36 -0.50
C SER A 501 10.73 -9.30 0.55
N PRO A 502 11.52 -10.00 1.40
CA PRO A 502 10.98 -10.96 2.37
C PRO A 502 9.99 -10.30 3.32
N ALA A 503 8.95 -11.03 3.72
CA ALA A 503 8.23 -10.70 4.94
C ALA A 503 7.68 -11.93 5.65
N MET A 504 7.80 -11.93 6.97
CA MET A 504 7.44 -13.06 7.82
C MET A 504 6.84 -12.64 9.13
N VAL A 505 6.13 -13.56 9.77
CA VAL A 505 5.71 -13.47 11.17
C VAL A 505 6.52 -14.44 12.03
N LEU A 506 6.87 -14.00 13.23
CA LEU A 506 7.56 -14.77 14.25
C LEU A 506 6.69 -14.90 15.51
N THR A 507 6.74 -16.06 16.15
CA THR A 507 6.16 -16.26 17.49
C THR A 507 7.15 -16.96 18.41
N LEU A 508 7.13 -16.56 19.68
CA LEU A 508 7.87 -17.21 20.76
C LEU A 508 6.88 -18.09 21.54
N ARG A 509 7.20 -19.38 21.69
CA ARG A 509 6.40 -20.34 22.48
C ARG A 509 7.15 -20.72 23.74
#